data_AF-A0A931WZ63-F1
#
_entry.id   AF-A0A931WZ63-F1
#
_cell.length_a   1.000
_cell.length_b   1.000
_cell.length_c   1.000
_cell.angle_alpha   90.00
_cell.angle_beta   90.00
_cell.angle_gamma   90.00
#
_symmetry.space_group_name_H-M   'P 1'
#
loop_
_entity.id
_entity.type
_entity.pdbx_description
1 polymer ?
#
loop_
_entity_poly.entity_id
_entity_poly.type
_entity_poly.pdbx_seq_one_letter_code
_entity_poly.pdbx_strand_id
1 'polypeptide(L)'
;MRVLVVGGSGLFGSLTARRLASSDLVSEVAVAGRKEERAARVASEIGEKARAVQIDVRDERRLATVAADYDIVVNVAAPEWEVLLPALRAAIAAGT
;
A
#
# COMPACT_ATOMS: atom_id res chain seq x y z
N MET A 1 5.03 13.18 2.89
CA MET A 1 4.23 12.41 1.91
C MET A 1 3.69 11.15 2.57
N ARG A 2 2.44 10.81 2.28
CA ARG A 2 1.77 9.58 2.70
C ARG A 2 1.80 8.60 1.53
N VAL A 3 2.29 7.38 1.77
CA VAL A 3 2.48 6.38 0.71
C VAL A 3 1.64 5.14 0.96
N LEU A 4 0.84 4.72 -0.03
CA LEU A 4 0.09 3.47 -0.01
C LEU A 4 0.87 2.37 -0.73
N VAL A 5 1.33 1.35 0.00
CA VAL A 5 2.07 0.22 -0.57
C VAL A 5 1.13 -0.98 -0.71
N VAL A 6 0.56 -1.18 -1.89
CA VAL A 6 -0.28 -2.36 -2.16
C VAL A 6 0.59 -3.59 -2.43
N GLY A 7 0.20 -4.73 -1.85
CA GLY A 7 1.11 -5.86 -1.72
C GLY A 7 2.16 -5.67 -0.61
N GLY A 8 1.99 -4.66 0.25
CA GLY A 8 2.93 -4.28 1.32
C GLY A 8 3.18 -5.38 2.35
N SER A 9 2.26 -6.33 2.52
CA SER A 9 2.46 -7.47 3.43
C SER A 9 3.26 -8.63 2.80
N GLY A 10 3.69 -8.50 1.54
CA GLY A 10 4.51 -9.48 0.82
C GLY A 10 6.01 -9.30 1.06
N LEU A 11 6.82 -10.21 0.51
CA LEU A 11 8.28 -10.18 0.66
C LEU A 11 8.85 -8.82 0.24
N PHE A 12 8.67 -8.45 -1.04
CA PHE A 12 9.16 -7.18 -1.56
C PHE A 12 8.39 -5.98 -1.01
N GLY A 13 7.06 -6.08 -0.88
CA GLY A 13 6.24 -5.00 -0.35
C GLY A 13 6.66 -4.57 1.06
N SER A 14 7.03 -5.52 1.93
CA SER A 14 7.45 -5.21 3.30
C SER A 14 8.82 -4.53 3.35
N LEU A 15 9.73 -4.89 2.44
CA LEU A 15 11.04 -4.23 2.30
C LEU A 15 10.88 -2.81 1.75
N THR A 16 10.00 -2.63 0.75
CA THR A 16 9.64 -1.32 0.20
C THR A 16 9.04 -0.42 1.28
N ALA A 17 8.08 -0.94 2.06
CA ALA A 17 7.45 -0.19 3.15
C ALA A 17 8.48 0.25 4.22
N ARG A 18 9.37 -0.67 4.64
CA ARG A 18 10.48 -0.34 5.57
C ARG A 18 11.39 0.74 5.02
N ARG A 19 11.79 0.64 3.75
CA ARG A 19 12.70 1.61 3.12
C ARG A 19 12.08 2.99 2.97
N LEU A 20 10.77 3.04 2.68
CA LEU A 20 10.02 4.29 2.59
C LEU A 20 9.89 4.94 3.98
N ALA A 21 9.55 4.17 5.01
CA ALA A 21 9.39 4.69 6.37
C ALA A 21 10.70 5.28 6.94
N SER A 22 11.86 4.81 6.50
CA SER A 22 13.16 5.37 6.92
C SER A 22 13.50 6.72 6.28
N SER A 23 12.69 7.21 5.33
CA SER A 23 12.87 8.55 4.75
C SER A 23 12.16 9.61 5.56
N ASP A 24 12.81 10.75 5.78
CA ASP A 24 12.20 11.92 6.42
C ASP A 24 11.16 12.62 5.52
N LEU A 25 11.19 12.37 4.20
CA LEU A 25 10.18 12.86 3.26
C LEU A 25 8.85 12.12 3.38
N VAL A 26 8.87 10.92 3.97
CA VAL A 26 7.70 10.07 4.18
C VAL A 26 7.23 10.24 5.62
N SER A 27 6.05 10.84 5.75
CA SER A 27 5.38 11.02 7.03
C SER A 27 4.64 9.76 7.45
N GLU A 28 4.29 8.91 6.49
CA GLU A 28 3.42 7.77 6.74
C GLU A 28 3.48 6.73 5.60
N VAL A 29 3.40 5.44 5.95
CA VAL A 29 3.33 4.31 5.03
C VAL A 29 2.13 3.43 5.40
N ALA A 30 1.17 3.30 4.50
CA ALA A 30 0.15 2.27 4.60
C ALA A 30 0.61 0.96 3.98
N VAL A 31 0.71 -0.06 4.82
CA VAL A 31 1.00 -1.43 4.42
C VAL A 31 -0.33 -2.08 4.01
N ALA A 32 -0.59 -2.14 2.71
CA ALA A 32 -1.85 -2.63 2.17
C ALA A 32 -1.75 -4.09 1.69
N GLY A 33 -2.69 -4.94 2.12
CA GLY A 33 -2.77 -6.33 1.69
C GLY A 33 -4.08 -7.02 2.04
N ARG A 34 -4.33 -8.19 1.43
CA ARG A 34 -5.58 -8.95 1.60
C ARG A 34 -5.76 -9.52 3.02
N LYS A 35 -4.65 -9.91 3.65
CA LYS A 35 -4.62 -10.50 4.99
C LYS A 35 -4.25 -9.42 6.00
N GLU A 36 -5.24 -8.97 6.76
CA GLU A 36 -5.08 -7.90 7.74
C GLU A 36 -3.97 -8.22 8.75
N GLU A 37 -3.89 -9.45 9.24
CA GLU A 37 -2.93 -9.85 10.26
C GLU A 37 -1.48 -9.74 9.73
N ARG A 38 -1.27 -10.04 8.44
CA ARG A 38 0.06 -9.91 7.82
C ARG A 38 0.44 -8.45 7.63
N ALA A 39 -0.51 -7.60 7.24
CA ALA A 39 -0.28 -6.17 7.12
C ALA A 39 0.00 -5.53 8.48
N ALA A 40 -0.79 -5.89 9.50
CA ALA A 40 -0.62 -5.44 10.89
C ALA A 40 0.74 -5.82 11.45
N ARG A 41 1.19 -7.06 11.24
CA ARG A 41 2.52 -7.50 11.64
C ARG A 41 3.61 -6.63 11.01
N VAL A 42 3.59 -6.45 9.68
CA VAL A 42 4.62 -5.64 8.99
C VAL A 42 4.58 -4.18 9.46
N ALA A 43 3.39 -3.59 9.64
CA ALA A 43 3.28 -2.24 10.17
C ALA A 43 3.85 -2.11 11.59
N SER A 44 3.58 -3.08 12.47
CA SER A 44 4.14 -3.11 13.83
C SER A 44 5.67 -3.25 13.84
N GLU A 45 6.23 -3.99 12.89
CA GLU A 45 7.68 -4.14 12.74
C GLU A 45 8.35 -2.84 12.23
N ILE A 46 7.60 -1.96 11.53
CA ILE A 46 8.09 -0.67 11.04
C ILE A 46 7.98 0.42 12.13
N GLY A 47 6.92 0.41 12.93
CA GLY A 47 6.70 1.37 14.01
C GLY A 47 5.78 2.53 13.62
N GLU A 48 5.94 3.68 14.25
CA GLU A 48 4.95 4.78 14.29
C GLU A 48 4.56 5.35 12.91
N LYS A 49 5.45 5.28 11.93
CA LYS A 49 5.17 5.75 10.57
C LYS A 49 4.31 4.79 9.76
N ALA A 50 4.02 3.57 10.24
CA ALA A 50 3.30 2.57 9.48
C ALA A 50 1.93 2.24 10.05
N ARG A 51 0.96 2.07 9.16
CA ARG A 51 -0.36 1.50 9.48
C ARG A 51 -0.71 0.36 8.55
N ALA A 52 -1.49 -0.58 9.04
CA ALA A 52 -2.04 -1.65 8.22
C ALA A 52 -3.34 -1.23 7.56
N VAL A 53 -3.54 -1.65 6.31
CA VAL A 53 -4.79 -1.46 5.59
C VAL A 53 -5.19 -2.79 4.93
N GLN A 54 -6.34 -3.33 5.32
CA GLN A 54 -6.88 -4.50 4.63
C GLN A 54 -7.52 -4.08 3.31
N ILE A 55 -6.96 -4.56 2.20
CA ILE A 55 -7.49 -4.32 0.86
C ILE A 55 -7.10 -5.41 -0.14
N ASP A 56 -8.05 -5.76 -0.99
CA ASP A 56 -7.80 -6.52 -2.22
C ASP A 56 -7.63 -5.53 -3.37
N VAL A 57 -6.51 -5.60 -4.09
CA VAL A 57 -6.21 -4.68 -5.21
C VAL A 57 -7.23 -4.82 -6.34
N ARG A 58 -7.90 -5.97 -6.45
CA ARG A 58 -8.95 -6.23 -7.45
C ARG A 58 -10.24 -5.46 -7.15
N ASP A 59 -10.41 -4.96 -5.92
CA ASP A 59 -11.49 -4.03 -5.58
C ASP A 59 -11.07 -2.61 -5.92
N GLU A 60 -11.15 -2.27 -7.21
CA GLU A 60 -10.73 -0.96 -7.76
C GLU A 60 -11.41 0.22 -7.04
N ARG A 61 -12.69 0.07 -6.68
CA ARG A 61 -13.47 1.15 -6.03
C ARG A 61 -13.00 1.40 -4.61
N ARG A 62 -12.82 0.34 -3.83
CA ARG A 62 -12.27 0.46 -2.48
C ARG A 62 -10.83 0.96 -2.54
N LEU A 63 -10.04 0.50 -3.51
CA LEU A 63 -8.67 0.96 -3.66
C LEU A 63 -8.60 2.44 -4.01
N ALA A 64 -9.44 2.94 -4.92
CA ALA A 64 -9.52 4.35 -5.24
C ALA A 64 -9.95 5.19 -4.02
N THR A 65 -10.94 4.72 -3.26
CA THR A 65 -11.41 5.39 -2.04
C THR A 65 -10.28 5.52 -1.01
N VAL A 66 -9.51 4.46 -0.80
CA VAL A 66 -8.36 4.48 0.12
C VAL A 66 -7.24 5.35 -0.47
N ALA A 67 -6.92 5.21 -1.75
CA ALA A 67 -5.82 5.91 -2.41
C ALA A 67 -5.99 7.44 -2.40
N ALA A 68 -7.22 7.95 -2.39
CA ALA A 68 -7.51 9.39 -2.33
C ALA A 68 -6.92 10.11 -1.11
N ASP A 69 -6.60 9.37 -0.03
CA ASP A 69 -5.95 9.91 1.17
C ASP A 69 -4.42 9.92 1.09
N TYR A 70 -3.82 9.43 0.00
CA TYR A 70 -2.37 9.28 -0.15
C TYR A 70 -1.82 10.06 -1.33
N ASP A 71 -0.55 10.43 -1.24
CA ASP A 71 0.14 11.18 -2.29
C ASP A 71 0.73 10.26 -3.37
N ILE A 72 0.99 8.99 -3.04
CA ILE A 72 1.62 8.01 -3.92
C ILE A 72 1.03 6.62 -3.67
N VAL A 73 0.71 5.91 -4.75
CA VAL A 73 0.45 4.46 -4.74
C VAL A 73 1.66 3.70 -5.27
N VAL A 74 2.22 2.82 -4.46
CA VAL A 74 3.31 1.91 -4.85
C VAL A 74 2.74 0.49 -5.01
N ASN A 75 2.66 0.03 -6.25
CA ASN A 75 2.16 -1.32 -6.55
C ASN A 75 3.28 -2.36 -6.50
N VAL A 76 3.26 -3.20 -5.47
CA VAL A 76 4.15 -4.36 -5.29
C VAL A 76 3.33 -5.66 -5.18
N ALA A 77 2.04 -5.61 -5.55
CA ALA A 77 1.17 -6.78 -5.52
C ALA A 77 1.50 -7.74 -6.67
N ALA A 78 1.14 -9.01 -6.49
CA ALA A 78 1.32 -10.06 -7.47
C ALA A 78 0.14 -11.05 -7.42
N PRO A 79 -0.15 -11.76 -8.53
CA PRO A 79 0.54 -11.69 -9.84
C PRO A 79 0.16 -10.46 -10.68
N GLU A 80 1.04 -9.97 -11.57
CA GLU A 80 0.85 -8.69 -12.27
C GLU A 80 -0.43 -8.63 -13.12
N TRP A 81 -0.82 -9.73 -13.78
CA TRP A 81 -2.01 -9.77 -14.65
C TRP A 81 -3.33 -9.59 -13.89
N GLU A 82 -3.34 -9.78 -12.57
CA GLU A 82 -4.52 -9.52 -11.72
C GLU A 82 -4.52 -8.13 -11.09
N VAL A 83 -3.37 -7.48 -10.95
CA VAL A 83 -3.21 -6.33 -10.03
C VAL A 83 -2.67 -5.07 -10.70
N LEU A 84 -2.04 -5.18 -11.88
CA LEU A 84 -1.46 -4.04 -12.58
C LEU A 84 -2.53 -3.03 -13.00
N LEU A 85 -3.52 -3.48 -13.78
CA LEU A 85 -4.59 -2.61 -14.27
C LEU A 85 -5.52 -2.12 -13.15
N PRO A 86 -5.95 -2.95 -12.19
CA PRO A 86 -6.77 -2.47 -11.08
C PRO A 86 -6.10 -1.38 -10.24
N ALA A 87 -4.81 -1.54 -9.92
CA ALA A 87 -4.06 -0.52 -9.18
C ALA A 87 -3.92 0.79 -9.98
N LEU A 88 -3.60 0.69 -11.28
CA LEU A 88 -3.47 1.87 -12.15
C LEU A 88 -4.80 2.63 -12.28
N ARG A 89 -5.91 1.92 -12.51
CA ARG A 89 -7.24 2.54 -12.63
C ARG A 89 -7.68 3.19 -11.32
N ALA A 90 -7.42 2.54 -10.19
CA ALA A 90 -7.73 3.10 -8.89
C ALA A 90 -6.93 4.38 -8.60
N ALA A 91 -5.64 4.42 -8.95
CA ALA A 91 -4.80 5.61 -8.82
C ALA A 91 -5.32 6.77 -9.69
N ILE A 92 -5.62 6.50 -10.98
CA ILE A 92 -6.23 7.48 -11.89
C ILE A 92 -7.56 8.02 -11.32
N ALA A 93 -8.42 7.14 -10.79
CA ALA A 93 -9.69 7.53 -10.22
C ALA A 93 -9.55 8.33 -8.91
N ALA A 94 -8.50 8.07 -8.13
CA ALA A 94 -8.18 8.80 -6.91
C ALA A 94 -7.51 10.16 -7.17
N GLY A 95 -6.95 10.37 -8.38
CA GLY A 95 -6.14 11.55 -8.69
C GLY A 95 -4.74 11.50 -8.07
N THR A 96 -4.21 10.28 -7.86
CA THR A 96 -2.93 9.99 -7.24
C THR A 96 -1.96 9.33 -8.22
#